data_AF-A0AAW9FSZ1-F1
#
_entry.id   AF-A0AAW9FSZ1-F1
#
_cell.length_a   1.000
_cell.length_b   1.000
_cell.length_c   1.000
_cell.angle_alpha   90.00
_cell.angle_beta   90.00
_cell.angle_gamma   90.00
#
_symmetry.space_group_name_H-M   'P 1'
#
loop_
_entity.id
_entity.type
_entity.pdbx_description
1 polymer ?
#
loop_
_entity_poly.entity_id
_entity_poly.type
_entity_poly.pdbx_seq_one_letter_code
_entity_poly.pdbx_strand_id
1 'polypeptide(L)'
;MKTLEKIKDEVAEELGYVTWSNMIHLYGSVQTSIVDKVAKLYAREVAQDSLQKAAENAELGVVKCEDCKCQSNFCTDNIGILKESITNPNNITLL
;
A
#
# COMPACT_ATOMS: atom_id res chain seq x y z
N MET A 1 4.91 -4.72 6.23
CA MET A 1 5.71 -4.27 5.06
C MET A 1 6.85 -5.25 4.80
N LYS A 2 6.98 -5.74 3.56
CA LYS A 2 8.17 -6.50 3.12
C LYS A 2 9.40 -5.60 3.00
N THR A 3 10.58 -6.15 3.21
CA THR A 3 11.85 -5.44 2.96
C THR A 3 12.15 -5.42 1.47
N LEU A 4 12.94 -4.43 1.03
CA LEU A 4 13.40 -4.35 -0.36
C LEU A 4 14.13 -5.63 -0.80
N GLU A 5 14.96 -6.22 0.07
CA GLU A 5 15.68 -7.46 -0.24
C GLU A 5 14.72 -8.64 -0.47
N LYS A 6 13.67 -8.76 0.35
CA LYS A 6 12.66 -9.79 0.14
C LYS A 6 11.90 -9.61 -1.17
N ILE A 7 11.56 -8.38 -1.54
CA ILE A 7 10.88 -8.08 -2.82
C ILE A 7 11.79 -8.41 -4.00
N LYS A 8 13.09 -8.09 -3.92
CA LYS A 8 14.06 -8.47 -4.94
C LYS A 8 14.13 -9.98 -5.11
N ASP A 9 14.22 -10.73 -4.02
CA ASP A 9 14.29 -12.19 -4.08
C ASP A 9 13.00 -12.81 -4.62
N GLU A 10 11.81 -12.32 -4.22
CA GLU A 10 10.53 -12.76 -4.78
C GLU A 10 10.45 -12.52 -6.31
N VAL A 11 10.91 -11.35 -6.78
CA VAL A 11 10.98 -11.07 -8.23
C VAL A 11 11.99 -11.98 -8.93
N ALA A 12 13.10 -12.33 -8.28
CA ALA A 12 14.08 -13.26 -8.83
C ALA A 12 13.51 -14.69 -8.92
N GLU A 13 12.79 -15.15 -7.88
CA GLU A 13 12.09 -16.44 -7.85
C GLU A 13 11.03 -16.53 -8.97
N GLU A 14 10.24 -15.48 -9.18
CA GLU A 14 9.27 -15.42 -10.28
C GLU A 14 9.92 -15.54 -11.67
N LEU A 15 11.18 -15.14 -11.79
CA LEU A 15 11.97 -15.26 -13.01
C LEU A 15 12.76 -16.57 -13.09
N GLY A 16 12.64 -17.45 -12.09
CA GLY A 16 13.27 -18.77 -12.04
C GLY A 16 14.67 -18.80 -11.39
N TYR A 17 15.05 -17.75 -10.67
CA TYR A 17 16.32 -17.67 -9.94
C TYR A 17 16.13 -17.90 -8.45
N VAL A 18 17.16 -18.42 -7.78
CA VAL A 18 17.09 -18.69 -6.33
C VAL A 18 17.14 -17.40 -5.51
N THR A 19 17.91 -16.40 -5.96
CA THR A 19 18.03 -15.09 -5.32
C THR A 19 18.31 -14.02 -6.36
N TRP A 20 18.07 -12.76 -5.98
CA TRP A 20 18.43 -11.61 -6.81
C TRP A 20 19.93 -11.56 -7.12
N SER A 21 20.77 -11.90 -6.13
CA SER A 21 22.23 -11.97 -6.31
C SER A 21 22.62 -13.04 -7.32
N ASN A 22 22.00 -14.21 -7.28
CA ASN A 22 22.21 -15.27 -8.26
C ASN A 22 21.81 -14.82 -9.67
N MET A 23 20.68 -14.14 -9.82
CA MET A 23 20.23 -13.57 -11.08
C MET A 23 21.25 -12.59 -11.66
N ILE A 24 21.74 -11.64 -10.85
CA ILE A 24 22.77 -10.67 -11.28
C ILE A 24 24.05 -11.40 -11.70
N HIS A 25 24.48 -12.39 -10.92
CA HIS A 25 25.71 -13.12 -11.20
C HIS A 25 25.64 -13.85 -12.55
N LEU A 26 24.48 -14.41 -12.90
CA LEU A 26 24.28 -15.13 -14.16
C LEU A 26 24.10 -14.21 -15.37
N TYR A 27 23.39 -13.10 -15.23
CA TYR A 27 23.09 -12.19 -16.34
C TYR A 27 24.09 -11.03 -16.50
N GLY A 28 24.92 -10.77 -15.49
CA GLY A 28 25.84 -9.65 -15.43
C GLY A 28 25.20 -8.27 -15.30
N SER A 29 23.91 -8.13 -15.61
CA SER A 29 23.13 -6.90 -15.47
C SER A 29 21.64 -7.19 -15.27
N VAL A 30 20.93 -6.23 -14.67
CA VAL A 30 19.48 -6.30 -14.48
C VAL A 30 18.81 -5.41 -15.51
N GLN A 31 17.82 -5.96 -16.23
CA GLN A 31 17.02 -5.17 -17.15
C GLN A 31 16.21 -4.10 -16.41
N THR A 32 16.09 -2.91 -17.00
CA THR A 32 15.36 -1.78 -16.40
C THR A 32 13.90 -2.14 -16.08
N SER A 33 13.27 -3.00 -16.88
CA SER A 33 11.91 -3.53 -16.64
C SER A 33 11.80 -4.33 -15.33
N ILE A 34 12.84 -5.07 -14.96
CA ILE A 34 12.88 -5.84 -13.71
C ILE A 34 13.06 -4.88 -12.53
N VAL A 35 13.90 -3.85 -12.68
CA VAL A 35 14.07 -2.79 -11.68
C VAL A 35 12.77 -2.02 -11.47
N ASP A 36 12.06 -1.67 -12.55
CA ASP A 36 10.75 -1.01 -12.50
C ASP A 36 9.70 -1.87 -11.76
N LYS A 37 9.69 -3.19 -12.02
CA LYS A 37 8.84 -4.13 -11.29
C LYS A 37 9.12 -4.14 -9.78
N VAL A 38 10.40 -4.23 -9.39
CA VAL A 38 10.81 -4.17 -7.98
C VAL A 38 10.40 -2.84 -7.35
N ALA A 39 10.64 -1.73 -8.05
CA ALA A 39 10.29 -0.39 -7.57
C ALA A 39 8.78 -0.24 -7.34
N LYS A 40 7.96 -0.73 -8.28
CA LYS A 40 6.49 -0.72 -8.16
C LYS A 40 6.01 -1.57 -6.99
N LEU A 41 6.52 -2.79 -6.82
CA LEU A 41 6.17 -3.64 -5.68
C LEU A 41 6.56 -3.00 -4.35
N TYR A 42 7.75 -2.41 -4.26
CA TYR A 42 8.19 -1.71 -3.06
C TYR A 42 7.33 -0.47 -2.76
N ALA A 43 7.03 0.35 -3.77
CA ALA A 43 6.15 1.50 -3.62
C ALA A 43 4.75 1.09 -3.13
N ARG A 44 4.22 -0.04 -3.62
CA ARG A 44 2.94 -0.59 -3.16
C ARG A 44 2.99 -0.99 -1.68
N GLU A 45 4.04 -1.69 -1.24
CA GLU A 45 4.20 -2.10 0.16
C GLU A 45 4.29 -0.87 1.09
N VAL A 46 5.03 0.16 0.69
CA VAL A 46 5.13 1.43 1.44
C VAL A 46 3.78 2.15 1.49
N ALA A 47 3.06 2.19 0.36
CA ALA A 47 1.72 2.80 0.31
C ALA A 47 0.73 2.05 1.20
N GLN A 48 0.73 0.71 1.20
CA GLN A 48 -0.11 -0.10 2.08
C GLN A 48 0.18 0.16 3.56
N ASP A 49 1.46 0.15 3.95
CA ASP A 49 1.88 0.42 5.33
C ASP A 49 1.45 1.83 5.78
N SER A 50 1.57 2.82 4.88
CA SER A 50 1.14 4.20 5.13
C SER A 50 -0.38 4.32 5.28
N LEU A 51 -1.14 3.65 4.41
CA LEU A 51 -2.61 3.62 4.46
C LEU A 51 -3.12 2.91 5.71
N GLN A 52 -2.48 1.81 6.11
CA GLN A 52 -2.78 1.10 7.35
C GLN A 52 -2.59 2.01 8.58
N LYS A 53 -1.45 2.70 8.66
CA LYS A 53 -1.18 3.68 9.73
C LYS A 53 -2.18 4.84 9.72
N ALA A 54 -2.53 5.36 8.54
CA ALA A 54 -3.53 6.40 8.41
C ALA A 54 -4.91 5.92 8.88
N ALA A 55 -5.29 4.69 8.56
CA ALA A 55 -6.56 4.11 8.98
C ALA A 55 -6.62 3.82 10.48
N GLU A 56 -5.50 3.45 11.11
CA GLU A 56 -5.38 3.35 12.58
C GLU A 56 -5.53 4.72 13.26
N ASN A 57 -4.90 5.76 12.71
CA ASN A 57 -5.04 7.13 13.22
C ASN A 57 -6.43 7.74 12.94
N ALA A 58 -7.15 7.25 11.93
CA ALA A 58 -8.48 7.72 11.57
C ALA A 58 -9.57 7.34 12.58
N GLU A 59 -9.33 6.35 13.45
CA GLU A 59 -10.25 5.97 14.55
C GLU A 59 -10.46 7.11 15.59
N LEU A 60 -9.73 8.23 15.50
CA LEU A 60 -9.77 9.35 16.45
C LEU A 60 -10.73 10.51 16.09
N GLY A 61 -11.63 10.33 15.12
CA GLY A 61 -12.47 11.41 14.59
C GLY A 61 -13.98 11.28 14.81
N VAL A 62 -14.48 10.81 15.96
CA VAL A 62 -15.90 11.01 16.29
C VAL A 62 -16.12 12.48 16.60
N VAL A 63 -16.49 13.27 15.58
CA VAL A 63 -17.01 14.61 15.79
C VAL A 63 -18.38 14.46 16.48
N LYS A 64 -18.39 14.50 17.82
CA LYS A 64 -19.64 14.78 18.54
C LYS A 64 -20.01 16.23 18.21
N CYS A 65 -20.86 16.42 17.21
CA CYS A 65 -21.46 17.73 16.99
C CYS A 65 -22.55 17.94 18.04
N GLU A 66 -22.19 18.52 19.18
CA GLU A 66 -23.14 18.73 20.30
C GLU A 66 -24.16 19.86 20.00
N ASP A 67 -23.94 20.68 18.96
CA ASP A 67 -24.81 21.81 18.60
C ASP A 67 -25.19 21.90 17.08
N CYS A 68 -25.15 20.79 16.34
CA CYS A 68 -25.63 20.80 14.94
C CYS A 68 -27.16 20.91 14.90
N LYS A 69 -27.69 22.12 14.74
CA LYS A 69 -29.09 22.33 14.32
C LYS A 69 -29.26 21.82 12.89
N CYS A 70 -29.64 20.56 12.73
CA CYS A 70 -29.96 20.03 11.41
C CYS A 70 -31.22 20.71 10.87
N GLN A 71 -31.10 21.37 9.72
CA GLN A 71 -32.23 22.02 9.05
C GLN A 71 -32.65 21.32 7.75
N SER A 72 -32.16 20.11 7.52
CA SER A 72 -32.66 19.17 6.51
C SER A 72 -32.27 17.77 6.98
N ASN A 73 -32.89 16.73 6.43
CA ASN A 73 -32.78 15.32 6.85
C ASN A 73 -31.36 14.69 6.80
N PHE A 74 -30.29 15.50 6.74
CA PHE A 74 -28.90 15.11 6.89
C PHE A 74 -28.40 15.50 8.29
N CYS A 75 -28.92 14.85 9.33
CA CYS A 75 -28.25 14.84 10.63
C CYS A 75 -27.24 13.69 10.64
N THR A 76 -25.95 14.03 10.64
CA THR A 76 -24.83 13.14 10.98
C THR A 76 -25.01 11.71 10.47
N ASP A 77 -24.87 11.53 9.15
CA ASP A 77 -24.28 10.27 8.74
C ASP A 77 -22.94 10.24 9.45
N ASN A 78 -22.74 9.26 10.34
CA ASN A 78 -21.38 8.90 10.74
C ASN A 78 -20.65 8.71 9.41
N ILE A 79 -19.84 9.69 8.98
CA ILE A 79 -18.91 9.52 7.86
C ILE A 79 -17.82 8.63 8.44
N GLY A 80 -18.19 7.38 8.68
CA GLY A 80 -17.31 6.33 9.12
C GLY A 80 -16.35 6.13 7.98
N ILE A 81 -15.09 6.43 8.25
CA ILE A 81 -14.04 6.04 7.33
C ILE A 81 -14.06 4.51 7.29
N LEU A 82 -14.50 3.95 6.15
CA LEU A 82 -14.47 2.51 5.92
C LEU A 82 -12.99 2.08 5.81
N LYS A 83 -12.42 1.66 6.95
CA LYS A 83 -11.04 1.19 7.08
C LYS A 83 -10.67 0.20 5.97
N GLU A 84 -11.58 -0.72 5.65
CA GLU A 84 -11.43 -1.71 4.57
C GLU A 84 -11.22 -1.09 3.18
N SER A 85 -11.85 0.06 2.89
CA SER A 85 -11.69 0.73 1.59
C SER A 85 -10.34 1.44 1.46
N ILE A 86 -9.78 1.92 2.57
CA ILE A 86 -8.47 2.60 2.61
C ILE A 86 -7.33 1.58 2.59
N THR A 87 -7.47 0.46 3.31
CA THR A 87 -6.40 -0.52 3.45
C THR A 87 -6.37 -1.55 2.31
N ASN A 88 -7.38 -1.57 1.43
CA ASN A 88 -7.45 -2.52 0.32
C ASN A 88 -6.28 -2.33 -0.68
N PRO A 89 -5.39 -3.34 -0.82
CA PRO A 89 -4.29 -3.36 -1.79
C PRO A 89 -4.69 -3.04 -3.23
N ASN A 90 -5.89 -3.45 -3.64
CA ASN A 90 -6.37 -3.34 -5.01
C ASN A 90 -6.78 -1.90 -5.36
N ASN A 91 -6.95 -1.04 -4.36
CA ASN A 91 -7.27 0.36 -4.55
C ASN A 91 -6.01 1.22 -4.79
N ILE A 92 -4.81 0.63 -4.69
CA ILE A 92 -3.54 1.32 -4.95
C ILE A 92 -3.23 1.25 -6.45
N THR A 93 -3.39 2.38 -7.13
CA THR A 93 -2.95 2.57 -8.52
C THR A 93 -1.56 3.20 -8.52
N LEU A 94 -0.59 2.52 -9.13
CA LEU A 94 0.74 3.04 -9.39
C LEU A 94 0.79 3.55 -10.83
N LEU A 95 1.21 4.79 -11.03
CA LEU A 95 1.33 5.45 -12.34
C LEU A 95 2.64 5.06 -13.04
#